data_AF-A0A6I9HMA8-F1
#
_entry.id   AF-A0A6I9HMA8-F1
#
_cell.length_a   1.000
_cell.length_b   1.000
_cell.length_c   1.000
_cell.angle_alpha   90.00
_cell.angle_beta   90.00
_cell.angle_gamma   90.00
#
_symmetry.space_group_name_H-M   'P 1'
#
loop_
_entity.id
_entity.type
_entity.pdbx_description
1 polymer ?
#
loop_
_entity_poly.entity_id
_entity_poly.type
_entity_poly.pdbx_seq_one_letter_code
_entity_poly.pdbx_strand_id
1 'polypeptide(L)'
;MGNRNILGLGGAVRLLRERCLFTAEQLREVLGTCPAVLLEEPSTLYHQFQYAYFRMGVQQKEMVKARLFQMPFAELRNRHIFLERRGLYETPHKGQTQTSNPKLKEILQLPEKDFLASLAYSTPEEFEVFKKLLAREEEEKKEEEDEDALYTEDDDDDLDSDESKTAQE
;
A
#
# COMPACT_ATOMS: atom_id res chain seq x y z
N MET A 1 -3.00 -1.43 33.55
CA MET A 1 -3.92 -2.03 32.57
C MET A 1 -4.48 -0.91 31.70
N GLY A 2 -3.81 -0.63 30.58
CA GLY A 2 -4.11 0.53 29.72
C GLY A 2 -5.35 0.32 28.86
N ASN A 3 -6.12 1.40 28.72
CA ASN A 3 -7.35 1.54 27.95
C ASN A 3 -7.15 1.16 26.48
N ARG A 4 -7.47 -0.09 26.10
CA ARG A 4 -7.33 -0.59 24.72
C ARG A 4 -8.57 -0.44 23.83
N ASN A 5 -9.69 0.10 24.33
CA ASN A 5 -10.98 0.00 23.61
C ASN A 5 -11.61 1.30 23.11
N ILE A 6 -10.90 2.44 23.13
CA ILE A 6 -11.41 3.71 22.54
C ILE A 6 -10.69 4.07 21.22
N LEU A 7 -9.62 3.35 20.85
CA LEU A 7 -8.76 3.69 19.72
C LEU A 7 -9.15 3.07 18.35
N GLY A 8 -9.97 2.01 18.32
CA GLY A 8 -10.20 1.23 17.08
C GLY A 8 -11.15 1.90 16.07
N LEU A 9 -12.42 2.07 16.44
CA LEU A 9 -13.45 2.59 15.54
C LEU A 9 -13.22 4.05 15.10
N GLY A 10 -12.84 4.92 16.04
CA GLY A 10 -12.53 6.31 15.73
C GLY A 10 -11.22 6.48 14.96
N GLY A 11 -10.25 5.58 15.18
CA GLY A 11 -8.94 5.62 14.55
C GLY A 11 -8.99 5.43 13.04
N ALA A 12 -9.68 4.37 12.58
CA ALA A 12 -9.86 4.10 11.15
C ALA A 12 -10.62 5.22 10.42
N VAL A 13 -11.72 5.69 10.99
CA VAL A 13 -12.53 6.78 10.41
C VAL A 13 -11.71 8.08 10.32
N ARG A 14 -10.97 8.43 11.38
CA ARG A 14 -10.12 9.62 11.40
C ARG A 14 -9.00 9.51 10.37
N LEU A 15 -8.33 8.36 10.28
CA LEU A 15 -7.30 8.08 9.29
C LEU A 15 -7.83 8.29 7.86
N LEU A 16 -8.94 7.64 7.52
CA LEU A 16 -9.50 7.70 6.17
C LEU A 16 -9.91 9.13 5.78
N ARG A 17 -10.40 9.92 6.74
CA ARG A 17 -10.81 11.31 6.50
C ARG A 17 -9.62 12.27 6.42
N GLU A 18 -8.70 12.20 7.38
CA GLU A 18 -7.66 13.22 7.57
C GLU A 18 -6.37 12.92 6.82
N ARG A 19 -6.01 11.64 6.66
CA ARG A 19 -4.78 11.23 5.97
C ARG A 19 -5.01 10.72 4.56
N CYS A 20 -6.07 9.93 4.35
CA CYS A 20 -6.41 9.42 3.02
C CYS A 20 -7.30 10.39 2.21
N LEU A 21 -7.78 11.46 2.86
CA LEU A 21 -8.56 12.55 2.26
C LEU A 21 -9.86 12.08 1.58
N PHE A 22 -10.48 11.01 2.09
CA PHE A 22 -11.82 10.64 1.65
C PHE A 22 -12.84 11.69 2.13
N THR A 23 -13.71 12.11 1.21
CA THR A 23 -14.84 12.99 1.55
C THR A 23 -15.83 12.29 2.49
N ALA A 24 -16.69 13.05 3.17
CA ALA A 24 -17.72 12.47 4.03
C ALA A 24 -18.65 11.49 3.29
N GLU A 25 -18.97 11.79 2.03
CA GLU A 25 -19.78 10.92 1.17
C GLU A 25 -19.05 9.62 0.83
N GLN A 26 -17.79 9.70 0.37
CA GLN A 26 -16.97 8.53 0.08
C GLN A 26 -16.75 7.68 1.33
N LEU A 27 -16.51 8.30 2.48
CA LEU A 27 -16.32 7.60 3.75
C LEU A 27 -17.60 6.85 4.15
N ARG A 28 -18.77 7.47 4.01
CA ARG A 28 -20.06 6.79 4.23
C ARG A 28 -20.22 5.57 3.32
N GLU A 29 -19.83 5.69 2.06
CA GLU A 29 -19.88 4.58 1.11
C GLU A 29 -18.91 3.45 1.50
N VAL A 30 -17.65 3.78 1.82
CA VAL A 30 -16.66 2.81 2.32
C VAL A 30 -17.16 2.08 3.55
N LEU A 31 -17.74 2.78 4.52
CA LEU A 31 -18.28 2.15 5.74
C LEU A 31 -19.50 1.27 5.45
N GLY A 32 -20.32 1.64 4.46
CA GLY A 32 -21.48 0.86 4.03
C GLY A 32 -21.11 -0.41 3.24
N THR A 33 -20.07 -0.35 2.41
CA THR A 33 -19.64 -1.49 1.59
C THR A 33 -18.57 -2.35 2.26
N CYS A 34 -17.68 -1.75 3.05
CA CYS A 34 -16.50 -2.39 3.62
C CYS A 34 -16.52 -2.25 5.16
N PRO A 35 -17.53 -2.74 5.89
CA PRO A 35 -17.64 -2.50 7.34
C PRO A 35 -16.46 -3.05 8.16
N ALA A 36 -15.76 -4.06 7.62
CA ALA A 36 -14.56 -4.64 8.24
C ALA A 36 -13.44 -3.62 8.49
N VAL A 37 -13.39 -2.49 7.75
CA VAL A 37 -12.38 -1.44 7.96
C VAL A 37 -12.40 -0.85 9.37
N LEU A 38 -13.52 -0.98 10.10
CA LEU A 38 -13.62 -0.52 11.48
C LEU A 38 -12.89 -1.45 12.48
N LEU A 39 -12.54 -2.66 12.04
CA LEU A 39 -11.84 -3.68 12.82
C LEU A 39 -10.35 -3.77 12.45
N GLU A 40 -9.96 -3.21 11.30
CA GLU A 40 -8.59 -3.21 10.80
C GLU A 40 -7.69 -2.23 11.55
N GLU A 41 -6.40 -2.55 11.61
CA GLU A 41 -5.40 -1.65 12.14
C GLU A 41 -5.24 -0.41 11.22
N PRO A 42 -5.18 0.82 11.77
CA PRO A 42 -5.00 2.02 10.96
C PRO A 42 -3.75 2.00 10.06
N SER A 43 -2.65 1.40 10.52
CA SER A 43 -1.42 1.28 9.73
C SER A 43 -1.64 0.43 8.47
N THR A 44 -2.30 -0.72 8.59
CA THR A 44 -2.66 -1.61 7.49
C THR A 44 -3.56 -0.93 6.46
N LEU A 45 -4.61 -0.23 6.92
CA LEU A 45 -5.49 0.54 6.04
C LEU A 45 -4.74 1.64 5.29
N TYR A 46 -3.86 2.34 6.00
CA TYR A 46 -3.08 3.43 5.41
C TYR A 46 -2.12 2.89 4.36
N HIS A 47 -1.43 1.78 4.63
CA HIS A 47 -0.53 1.14 3.71
C HIS A 47 -1.25 0.67 2.43
N GLN A 48 -2.41 0.03 2.55
CA GLN A 48 -3.22 -0.36 1.39
C GLN A 48 -3.68 0.86 0.57
N PHE A 49 -4.09 1.95 1.23
CA PHE A 49 -4.42 3.21 0.56
C PHE A 49 -3.21 3.79 -0.18
N GLN A 50 -2.06 3.90 0.47
CA GLN A 50 -0.83 4.45 -0.11
C GLN A 50 -0.40 3.65 -1.34
N TYR A 51 -0.48 2.33 -1.27
CA TYR A 51 -0.20 1.47 -2.42
C TYR A 51 -1.15 1.77 -3.59
N ALA A 52 -2.46 1.78 -3.35
CA ALA A 52 -3.42 2.10 -4.41
C ALA A 52 -3.23 3.52 -4.98
N TYR A 53 -2.93 4.50 -4.13
CA TYR A 53 -2.81 5.90 -4.52
C TYR A 53 -1.49 6.21 -5.25
N PHE A 54 -0.36 5.85 -4.64
CA PHE A 54 0.97 6.20 -5.14
C PHE A 54 1.52 5.15 -6.10
N ARG A 55 1.35 3.85 -5.79
CA ARG A 55 1.94 2.77 -6.59
C ARG A 55 1.08 2.38 -7.78
N MET A 56 -0.24 2.42 -7.65
CA MET A 56 -1.17 2.13 -8.74
C MET A 56 -1.74 3.39 -9.41
N GLY A 57 -1.50 4.58 -8.85
CA GLY A 57 -2.03 5.85 -9.41
C GLY A 57 -3.55 5.97 -9.36
N VAL A 58 -4.23 5.20 -8.50
CA VAL A 58 -5.70 5.18 -8.42
C VAL A 58 -6.21 6.31 -7.55
N GLN A 59 -7.26 7.00 -7.98
CA GLN A 59 -7.93 8.05 -7.21
C GLN A 59 -8.98 7.48 -6.25
N GLN A 60 -9.21 8.17 -5.12
CA GLN A 60 -10.16 7.77 -4.06
C GLN A 60 -11.53 7.36 -4.61
N LYS A 61 -12.08 8.11 -5.56
CA LYS A 61 -13.38 7.82 -6.18
C LYS A 61 -13.43 6.43 -6.81
N GLU A 62 -12.37 6.02 -7.49
CA GLU A 62 -12.29 4.69 -8.09
C GLU A 62 -12.01 3.61 -7.05
N MET A 63 -11.24 3.91 -5.99
CA MET A 63 -11.05 2.99 -4.85
C MET A 63 -12.37 2.66 -4.16
N VAL A 64 -13.23 3.66 -3.94
CA VAL A 64 -14.56 3.47 -3.32
C VAL A 64 -15.44 2.59 -4.22
N LYS A 65 -15.56 2.94 -5.51
CA LYS A 65 -16.36 2.15 -6.48
C LYS A 65 -15.88 0.70 -6.58
N ALA A 66 -14.57 0.49 -6.54
CA ALA A 66 -13.97 -0.84 -6.61
C ALA A 66 -14.00 -1.59 -5.26
N ARG A 67 -14.42 -0.93 -4.18
CA ARG A 67 -14.45 -1.48 -2.81
C ARG A 67 -13.07 -1.96 -2.36
N LEU A 68 -12.05 -1.13 -2.55
CA LEU A 68 -10.64 -1.45 -2.30
C LEU A 68 -10.42 -2.26 -1.02
N PHE A 69 -10.98 -1.79 0.09
CA PHE A 69 -10.78 -2.37 1.42
C PHE A 69 -11.55 -3.67 1.70
N GLN A 70 -12.29 -4.23 0.73
CA GLN A 70 -12.81 -5.60 0.86
C GLN A 70 -11.76 -6.66 0.52
N MET A 71 -10.76 -6.30 -0.30
CA MET A 71 -9.71 -7.22 -0.71
C MET A 71 -8.54 -7.16 0.27
N PRO A 72 -8.03 -8.31 0.75
CA PRO A 72 -6.81 -8.35 1.53
C PRO A 72 -5.64 -7.71 0.77
N PHE A 73 -4.78 -6.97 1.48
CA PHE A 73 -3.67 -6.24 0.86
C PHE A 73 -2.73 -7.15 0.04
N ALA A 74 -2.41 -8.34 0.56
CA ALA A 74 -1.55 -9.30 -0.14
C ALA A 74 -2.15 -9.70 -1.51
N GLU A 75 -3.46 -9.93 -1.58
CA GLU A 75 -4.13 -10.30 -2.83
C GLU A 75 -4.19 -9.13 -3.83
N LEU A 76 -4.46 -7.91 -3.34
CA LEU A 76 -4.35 -6.69 -4.15
C LEU A 76 -2.97 -6.59 -4.80
N ARG A 77 -1.92 -6.79 -4.00
CA ARG A 77 -0.54 -6.72 -4.45
C ARG A 77 -0.23 -7.80 -5.49
N ASN A 78 -0.57 -9.06 -5.20
CA ASN A 78 -0.36 -10.19 -6.09
C ASN A 78 -0.98 -9.92 -7.47
N ARG A 79 -2.25 -9.52 -7.52
CA ARG A 79 -2.95 -9.25 -8.79
C ARG A 79 -2.34 -8.09 -9.56
N HIS A 80 -2.02 -7.00 -8.86
CA HIS A 80 -1.42 -5.83 -9.50
C HIS A 80 -0.04 -6.13 -10.10
N ILE A 81 0.88 -6.69 -9.30
CA ILE A 81 2.26 -6.96 -9.77
C ILE A 81 2.26 -8.04 -10.85
N PHE A 82 1.35 -9.02 -10.77
CA PHE A 82 1.21 -10.02 -11.82
C PHE A 82 0.82 -9.41 -13.16
N LEU A 83 -0.19 -8.51 -13.18
CA LEU A 83 -0.55 -7.80 -14.40
C LEU A 83 0.60 -6.91 -14.89
N GLU A 84 1.29 -6.20 -14.00
CA GLU A 84 2.40 -5.32 -14.36
C GLU A 84 3.57 -6.09 -15.00
N ARG A 85 3.99 -7.22 -14.41
CA ARG A 85 5.06 -8.06 -14.96
C ARG A 85 4.70 -8.73 -16.28
N ARG A 86 3.40 -8.87 -16.57
CA ARG A 86 2.90 -9.32 -17.88
C ARG A 86 2.72 -8.19 -18.89
N GLY A 87 3.00 -6.93 -18.52
CA GLY A 87 2.78 -5.76 -19.37
C GLY A 87 1.29 -5.42 -19.56
N LEU A 88 0.41 -5.94 -18.71
CA LEU A 88 -1.05 -5.74 -18.75
C LEU A 88 -1.52 -4.65 -17.78
N TYR A 89 -0.59 -4.10 -17.01
CA TYR A 89 -0.81 -2.92 -16.19
C TYR A 89 0.42 -2.02 -16.29
N GLU A 90 0.20 -0.75 -16.62
CA GLU A 90 1.25 0.27 -16.66
C GLU A 90 1.01 1.26 -15.53
N THR A 91 2.00 1.45 -14.66
CA THR A 91 1.88 2.40 -13.55
C THR A 91 1.79 3.83 -14.09
N PRO A 92 0.70 4.57 -13.79
CA PRO A 92 0.54 5.93 -14.31
C PRO A 92 1.67 6.84 -13.84
N HIS A 93 2.34 7.51 -14.78
CA HIS A 93 3.28 8.57 -14.43
C HIS A 93 2.53 9.85 -14.06
N LYS A 94 3.11 10.66 -13.15
CA LYS A 94 2.52 11.94 -12.75
C LYS A 94 2.21 12.80 -13.99
N GLY A 95 0.94 13.13 -14.18
CA GLY A 95 0.47 13.95 -15.30
C GLY A 95 -0.03 13.17 -16.53
N GLN A 96 0.09 11.83 -16.55
CA GLN A 96 -0.53 11.01 -17.59
C GLN A 96 -1.98 10.67 -17.21
N THR A 97 -2.90 10.90 -18.13
CA THR A 97 -4.35 10.72 -17.92
C THR A 97 -4.94 9.49 -18.58
N GLN A 98 -4.18 8.80 -19.45
CA GLN A 98 -4.65 7.60 -20.14
C GLN A 98 -3.63 6.48 -20.02
N THR A 99 -4.02 5.46 -19.27
CA THR A 99 -3.42 4.12 -19.31
C THR A 99 -4.49 3.17 -19.85
N SER A 100 -4.13 2.21 -20.69
CA SER A 100 -5.02 1.12 -21.14
C SER A 100 -5.27 0.07 -20.05
N ASN A 101 -5.03 0.42 -18.78
CA ASN A 101 -5.14 -0.48 -17.64
C ASN A 101 -6.56 -1.01 -17.46
N PRO A 102 -6.71 -2.27 -17.03
CA PRO A 102 -8.00 -2.80 -16.60
C PRO A 102 -8.61 -1.94 -15.49
N LYS A 103 -9.95 -1.92 -15.40
CA LYS A 103 -10.62 -1.15 -14.35
C LYS A 103 -10.28 -1.77 -13.00
N LEU A 104 -10.03 -0.93 -11.98
CA LEU A 104 -9.71 -1.44 -10.64
C LEU A 104 -10.76 -2.43 -10.14
N LYS A 105 -12.06 -2.18 -10.40
CA LYS A 105 -13.14 -3.10 -10.03
C LYS A 105 -12.94 -4.51 -10.61
N GLU A 106 -12.45 -4.64 -11.85
CA GLU A 106 -12.20 -5.93 -12.50
C GLU A 106 -11.00 -6.64 -11.84
N ILE A 107 -9.95 -5.88 -11.51
CA ILE A 107 -8.79 -6.41 -10.79
C ILE A 107 -9.20 -6.95 -9.40
N LEU A 108 -10.06 -6.24 -8.66
CA LEU A 108 -10.39 -6.60 -7.27
C LEU A 108 -11.58 -7.55 -7.11
N GLN A 109 -12.62 -7.42 -7.92
CA GLN A 109 -13.90 -8.11 -7.65
C GLN A 109 -14.10 -9.38 -8.48
N LEU A 110 -13.31 -9.60 -9.54
CA LEU A 110 -13.40 -10.85 -10.28
C LEU A 110 -12.92 -12.03 -9.42
N PRO A 111 -13.62 -13.17 -9.43
CA PRO A 111 -13.08 -14.42 -8.92
C PRO A 111 -11.71 -14.70 -9.55
N GLU A 112 -10.78 -15.33 -8.82
CA GLU A 112 -9.40 -15.54 -9.29
C GLU A 112 -9.37 -16.21 -10.68
N LYS A 113 -10.18 -17.24 -10.90
CA LYS A 113 -10.32 -17.90 -12.20
C LYS A 113 -10.68 -16.93 -13.34
N ASP A 114 -11.62 -16.02 -13.10
CA ASP A 114 -12.09 -15.07 -14.12
C ASP A 114 -11.08 -13.95 -14.33
N PHE A 115 -10.44 -13.47 -13.26
CA PHE A 115 -9.31 -12.55 -13.33
C PHE A 115 -8.19 -13.13 -14.22
N LEU A 116 -7.83 -14.39 -14.01
CA LEU A 116 -6.78 -15.07 -14.76
C LEU A 116 -7.16 -15.32 -16.22
N ALA A 117 -8.40 -15.71 -16.48
CA ALA A 117 -8.87 -15.98 -17.83
C ALA A 117 -9.06 -14.71 -18.68
N SER A 118 -9.60 -13.64 -18.08
CA SER A 118 -10.07 -12.46 -18.82
C SER A 118 -9.13 -11.27 -18.77
N LEU A 119 -8.39 -11.08 -17.69
CA LEU A 119 -7.45 -9.97 -17.53
C LEU A 119 -6.01 -10.44 -17.67
N ALA A 120 -5.63 -11.47 -16.92
CA ALA A 120 -4.23 -11.87 -16.80
C ALA A 120 -3.80 -12.97 -17.77
N TYR A 121 -4.67 -13.43 -18.68
CA TYR A 121 -4.44 -14.47 -19.69
C TYR A 121 -3.45 -15.57 -19.28
N SER A 122 -3.70 -16.21 -18.14
CA SER A 122 -2.79 -17.14 -17.47
C SER A 122 -3.57 -18.23 -16.74
N THR A 123 -2.88 -19.27 -16.26
CA THR A 123 -3.51 -20.39 -15.53
C THR A 123 -3.44 -20.18 -14.00
N PRO A 124 -4.32 -20.83 -13.22
CA PRO A 124 -4.23 -20.82 -11.76
C PRO A 124 -2.88 -21.30 -11.24
N GLU A 125 -2.28 -22.31 -11.87
CA GLU A 125 -1.00 -22.87 -11.46
C GLU A 125 0.14 -21.86 -11.63
N GLU A 126 0.18 -21.14 -12.76
CA GLU A 126 1.15 -20.08 -13.01
C GLU A 126 1.03 -18.96 -11.97
N PHE A 127 -0.20 -18.57 -11.63
CA PHE A 127 -0.45 -17.53 -10.63
C PHE A 127 -0.08 -17.98 -9.22
N GLU A 128 -0.36 -19.23 -8.85
CA GLU A 128 0.05 -19.80 -7.56
C GLU A 128 1.56 -19.86 -7.40
N VAL A 129 2.29 -20.27 -8.45
CA VAL A 129 3.75 -20.22 -8.45
C VAL A 129 4.25 -18.78 -8.33
N PHE A 130 3.63 -17.85 -9.05
CA PHE A 130 3.97 -16.44 -8.97
C PHE A 130 3.79 -15.87 -7.56
N LYS A 131 2.67 -16.17 -6.87
CA LYS A 131 2.42 -15.72 -5.49
C LYS A 131 3.54 -16.15 -4.54
N LYS A 132 4.05 -17.38 -4.68
CA LYS A 132 5.17 -17.90 -3.87
C LYS A 132 6.49 -17.20 -4.17
N LEU A 133 6.79 -16.98 -5.45
CA LEU A 133 8.01 -16.27 -5.86
C LEU A 133 7.99 -14.83 -5.36
N LEU A 134 6.86 -14.14 -5.51
CA LEU A 134 6.70 -12.78 -5.05
C LEU A 134 6.81 -12.67 -3.52
N ALA A 135 6.22 -13.60 -2.77
CA ALA A 135 6.36 -13.63 -1.30
C ALA A 135 7.82 -13.80 -0.87
N ARG A 136 8.58 -14.68 -1.55
CA ARG A 136 10.01 -14.86 -1.27
C ARG A 136 10.84 -13.61 -1.59
N GLU A 137 10.58 -12.97 -2.73
CA GLU A 137 11.26 -11.70 -3.09
C GLU A 137 11.00 -10.58 -2.06
N GLU A 138 9.86 -10.62 -1.37
CA GLU A 138 9.54 -9.66 -0.31
C GLU A 138 10.26 -9.95 1.00
N GLU A 139 10.47 -11.22 1.31
CA GLU A 139 11.25 -11.65 2.48
C GLU A 139 12.72 -11.26 2.29
N GLU A 140 13.30 -11.59 1.14
CA GLU A 140 14.69 -11.25 0.78
C GLU A 140 14.94 -9.73 0.85
N LYS A 141 14.02 -8.90 0.33
CA LYS A 141 14.16 -7.44 0.40
C LYS A 141 14.10 -6.86 1.81
N LYS A 142 13.30 -7.45 2.70
CA LYS A 142 13.22 -6.98 4.08
C LYS A 142 14.50 -7.32 4.84
N GLU A 143 15.06 -8.50 4.58
CA GLU A 143 16.34 -8.91 5.15
C GLU A 143 17.47 -7.95 4.71
N GLU A 144 17.51 -7.57 3.43
CA GLU A 144 18.46 -6.55 2.92
C GLU A 144 18.27 -5.17 3.59
N GLU A 145 17.03 -4.69 3.71
CA GLU A 145 16.72 -3.40 4.37
C GLU A 145 17.08 -3.39 5.86
N ASP A 146 16.86 -4.51 6.56
CA ASP A 146 17.21 -4.68 7.97
C ASP A 146 18.74 -4.75 8.18
N GLU A 147 19.47 -5.40 7.27
CA GLU A 147 20.93 -5.42 7.27
C GLU A 147 21.54 -4.03 7.06
N ASP A 148 21.05 -3.27 6.07
CA ASP A 148 21.53 -1.92 5.77
C ASP A 148 21.33 -0.95 6.95
N ALA A 149 20.22 -1.08 7.69
CA ALA A 149 19.96 -0.24 8.86
C ALA A 149 21.03 -0.42 9.97
N LEU A 150 21.54 -1.63 10.16
CA LEU A 150 22.54 -1.95 11.18
C LEU A 150 23.93 -1.34 10.90
N TYR A 151 24.22 -0.97 9.67
CA TYR A 151 25.50 -0.34 9.29
C TYR A 151 25.49 1.18 9.35
N THR A 152 24.35 1.83 9.64
CA THR A 152 24.22 3.30 9.64
C THR A 152 24.20 3.95 11.03
N GLU A 153 24.26 3.16 12.11
CA GLU A 153 24.17 3.67 13.49
C GLU A 153 25.53 3.99 14.17
N ASP A 154 26.68 3.79 13.50
CA ASP A 154 28.02 3.87 14.14
C ASP A 154 28.93 5.03 13.67
N ASP A 155 28.43 6.05 12.97
CA ASP A 155 29.25 7.16 12.42
C ASP A 155 28.97 8.54 13.07
N ASP A 156 28.66 8.57 14.38
CA ASP A 156 28.60 9.77 15.23
C ASP A 156 29.67 9.70 16.35
N ASP A 157 30.93 9.48 16.00
CA ASP A 157 32.06 9.61 16.94
C ASP A 157 32.82 10.94 16.72
N ASP A 158 32.60 11.86 17.68
CA ASP A 158 33.48 12.94 18.17
C ASP A 158 34.33 13.74 17.17
N LEU A 159 33.87 14.95 16.82
CA LEU A 159 34.76 16.08 16.53
C LEU A 159 34.64 17.14 17.64
N ASP A 160 35.24 16.82 18.78
CA ASP A 160 35.62 17.79 19.80
C ASP A 160 36.83 18.59 19.28
N SER A 161 36.63 19.85 18.92
CA SER A 161 37.72 20.79 18.64
C SER A 161 37.51 22.07 19.46
N ASP A 162 38.01 22.00 20.69
CA ASP A 162 38.37 23.16 21.50
C ASP A 162 39.63 23.82 20.89
N GLU A 163 39.52 25.06 20.40
CA GLU A 163 40.67 25.97 20.38
C GLU A 163 40.24 27.45 20.56
N SER A 164 40.21 27.83 21.83
CA SER A 164 40.82 29.03 22.44
C SER A 164 40.57 30.45 21.91
N LYS A 165 40.28 31.31 22.91
CA LYS A 165 40.15 32.77 22.88
C LYS A 165 41.31 33.49 22.17
N THR A 166 40.98 34.52 21.38
CA THR A 166 41.77 35.75 21.33
C THR A 166 40.85 36.97 21.29
N ALA A 167 41.06 37.85 22.27
CA ALA A 167 40.38 39.13 22.41
C ALA A 167 41.05 40.19 21.52
N GLN A 168 40.27 41.00 20.81
CA GLN A 168 40.65 42.36 20.41
C GLN A 168 39.39 43.24 20.35
N GLU A 169 39.29 44.18 21.29
CA GLU A 169 38.91 45.59 21.06
C GLU A 169 39.42 46.44 22.25
#